data_AF-A0A0P0GDX4-F1
#
_entry.id   AF-A0A0P0GDX4-F1
#
_cell.length_a   1.000
_cell.length_b   1.000
_cell.length_c   1.000
_cell.angle_alpha   90.00
_cell.angle_beta   90.00
_cell.angle_gamma   90.00
#
_symmetry.space_group_name_H-M   'P 1'
#
loop_
_entity.id
_entity.type
_entity.pdbx_description
1 polymer ?
#
loop_
_entity_poly.entity_id
_entity_poly.type
_entity_poly.pdbx_seq_one_letter_code
_entity_poly.pdbx_strand_id
1 'polypeptide(L)'
;MKMKLIDYKIPAECSRVSIEAIDNKLLIIFEPEHYGDFHCDLTDHVEEVPRIGDTAIFWNDEDRTRAIIARLSDENSSDLTDEHPYKAANDIWFQNAIRFRSEDQYRQITGVSYVHR
;
A
#
# COMPACT_ATOMS: atom_id res chain seq x y z
N MET A 1 -3.18 2.84 43.33
CA MET A 1 -2.72 2.45 41.99
C MET A 1 -1.82 3.57 41.48
N LYS A 2 -0.54 3.33 41.19
CA LYS A 2 0.33 4.38 40.62
C LYS A 2 0.07 4.42 39.11
N MET A 3 -0.44 5.55 38.63
CA MET A 3 -0.60 5.81 37.20
C MET A 3 0.80 6.00 36.60
N LYS A 4 1.15 5.19 35.59
CA LYS A 4 2.41 5.33 34.84
C LYS A 4 2.07 6.03 33.53
N LEU A 5 2.53 7.27 33.37
CA LEU A 5 2.49 7.95 32.08
C LEU A 5 3.62 7.38 31.20
N ILE A 6 3.29 7.00 29.97
CA ILE A 6 4.25 6.56 28.96
C ILE A 6 3.93 7.37 27.71
N ASP A 7 4.90 8.15 27.24
CA ASP A 7 4.77 8.96 26.05
C ASP A 7 5.25 8.18 24.82
N TYR A 8 4.40 8.09 23.80
CA TYR A 8 4.76 7.54 22.50
C TYR A 8 4.74 8.67 21.47
N LYS A 9 5.80 8.78 20.67
CA LYS A 9 5.79 9.66 19.50
C LYS A 9 5.03 8.96 18.38
N ILE A 10 4.07 9.65 17.79
CA ILE A 10 3.43 9.20 16.55
C ILE A 10 4.51 9.26 15.46
N PRO A 11 4.76 8.15 14.72
CA PRO A 11 5.65 8.18 13.58
C PRO A 11 5.21 9.23 12.55
N ALA A 12 6.15 9.86 11.85
CA ALA A 12 5.85 11.00 10.97
C ALA A 12 4.97 10.60 9.76
N GLU A 13 5.04 9.32 9.40
CA GLU A 13 4.30 8.64 8.34
C GLU A 13 2.87 8.24 8.75
N CYS A 14 2.53 8.31 10.04
CA CYS A 14 1.20 7.96 10.52
C CYS A 14 0.33 9.21 10.69
N SER A 15 -0.86 9.20 10.11
CA SER A 15 -1.86 10.26 10.28
C SER A 15 -3.14 9.78 10.98
N ARG A 16 -3.24 8.47 11.25
CA ARG A 16 -4.38 7.84 11.92
C ARG A 16 -3.94 7.08 13.17
N VAL A 17 -4.81 7.09 14.17
CA VAL A 17 -4.69 6.26 15.37
C VAL A 17 -5.94 5.40 15.48
N SER A 18 -5.76 4.10 15.30
CA SER A 18 -6.81 3.11 15.48
C SER A 18 -6.69 2.49 16.87
N ILE A 19 -7.83 2.28 17.52
CA ILE A 19 -7.89 1.69 18.87
C ILE A 19 -8.81 0.48 18.81
N GLU A 20 -8.25 -0.68 19.14
CA GLU A 20 -9.00 -1.93 19.24
C GLU A 20 -9.06 -2.38 20.70
N ALA A 21 -10.27 -2.72 21.17
CA ALA A 21 -10.48 -3.27 22.50
C ALA A 21 -10.56 -4.80 22.40
N ILE A 22 -9.59 -5.50 23.00
CA ILE A 22 -9.51 -6.96 23.00
C ILE A 22 -9.51 -7.42 24.46
N ASP A 23 -10.60 -8.08 24.87
CA ASP A 23 -10.87 -8.47 26.26
C ASP A 23 -10.75 -7.29 27.25
N ASN A 24 -9.65 -7.25 28.01
CA ASN A 24 -9.31 -6.22 28.99
C ASN A 24 -8.09 -5.38 28.59
N LYS A 25 -7.72 -5.41 27.31
CA LYS A 25 -6.58 -4.69 26.73
C LYS A 25 -7.05 -3.70 25.67
N LEU A 26 -6.29 -2.62 25.52
CA LEU A 26 -6.38 -1.72 24.38
C LEU A 26 -5.15 -1.91 23.52
N LEU A 27 -5.35 -2.19 22.24
CA LEU A 27 -4.32 -2.12 21.21
C LEU A 27 -4.43 -0.74 20.54
N ILE A 28 -3.34 0.01 20.55
CA ILE A 28 -3.23 1.30 19.88
C ILE A 28 -2.34 1.09 18.66
N ILE A 29 -2.88 1.37 17.48
CA ILE A 29 -2.20 1.18 16.20
C ILE A 29 -2.01 2.55 15.57
N PHE A 30 -0.78 2.87 15.21
CA PHE A 30 -0.45 4.05 14.42
C PHE A 30 -0.44 3.63 12.95
N GLU A 31 -1.34 4.21 12.17
CA GLU A 31 -1.55 3.83 10.78
C GLU A 31 -1.28 5.01 9.86
N PRO A 32 -0.74 4.76 8.65
CA PRO A 32 -0.71 5.74 7.59
C PRO A 32 -2.13 6.19 7.19
N GLU A 33 -2.21 7.24 6.38
CA GLU A 33 -3.48 7.87 6.02
C GLU A 33 -4.44 6.91 5.31
N HIS A 34 -3.87 5.99 4.53
CA HIS A 34 -4.63 5.04 3.74
C HIS A 34 -4.37 3.60 4.16
N TYR A 35 -5.45 2.82 4.14
CA TYR A 35 -5.39 1.39 4.43
C TYR A 35 -4.56 0.67 3.36
N GLY A 36 -3.57 -0.11 3.80
CA GLY A 36 -2.64 -0.83 2.92
C GLY A 36 -1.31 -0.12 2.68
N ASP A 37 -1.18 1.16 3.04
CA ASP A 37 0.13 1.83 3.07
C ASP A 37 0.98 1.24 4.21
N PHE A 38 2.30 1.14 4.02
CA PHE A 38 3.19 0.61 5.05
C PHE A 38 4.61 1.19 4.94
N HIS A 39 5.32 1.23 6.07
CA HIS A 39 6.75 1.56 6.06
C HIS A 39 7.57 0.34 5.63
N CYS A 40 8.38 0.49 4.58
CA CYS A 40 9.25 -0.57 4.09
C CYS A 40 10.69 -0.37 4.59
N ASP A 41 11.12 -1.24 5.51
CA ASP A 41 12.46 -1.16 6.12
C ASP A 41 13.61 -1.33 5.10
N LEU A 42 13.36 -2.02 3.99
CA LEU A 42 14.37 -2.21 2.94
C LEU A 42 14.61 -0.90 2.17
N THR A 43 13.57 -0.12 1.95
CA THR A 43 13.64 1.10 1.16
C THR A 43 13.73 2.36 2.02
N ASP A 44 13.47 2.27 3.33
CA ASP A 44 13.36 3.41 4.27
C ASP A 44 12.32 4.45 3.79
N HIS A 45 11.24 3.95 3.18
CA HIS A 45 10.19 4.75 2.60
C HIS A 45 8.82 4.13 2.88
N VAL A 46 7.78 4.97 2.90
CA VAL A 46 6.40 4.52 2.89
C VAL A 46 6.08 4.03 1.48
N GLU A 47 5.62 2.79 1.39
CA GLU A 47 5.07 2.20 0.18
C GLU A 47 3.54 2.32 0.25
N GLU A 48 2.94 2.75 -0.85
CA GLU A 48 1.53 3.13 -0.89
C GLU A 48 0.72 2.18 -1.80
N VAL A 49 -0.53 1.93 -1.43
CA VAL A 49 -1.49 1.32 -2.37
C VAL A 49 -1.78 2.28 -3.53
N PRO A 50 -1.99 1.77 -4.77
CA PRO A 50 -2.25 2.65 -5.90
C PRO A 50 -3.63 3.27 -5.85
N ARG A 51 -3.75 4.50 -6.37
CA ARG A 51 -5.02 5.21 -6.57
C ARG A 51 -5.41 5.22 -8.03
N ILE A 52 -6.67 5.52 -8.34
CA ILE A 52 -7.15 5.56 -9.73
C ILE A 52 -6.26 6.49 -10.57
N GLY A 53 -5.72 5.96 -11.67
CA GLY A 53 -4.79 6.65 -12.57
C GLY A 53 -3.31 6.38 -12.29
N ASP A 54 -2.95 5.88 -11.10
CA ASP A 54 -1.57 5.58 -10.75
C ASP A 54 -1.03 4.39 -11.53
N THR A 55 0.26 4.45 -11.87
CA THR A 55 0.97 3.30 -12.44
C THR A 55 1.44 2.39 -11.30
N ALA A 56 1.12 1.12 -11.41
CA ALA A 56 1.33 0.13 -10.36
C ALA A 56 1.69 -1.24 -10.92
N ILE A 57 2.25 -2.08 -10.05
CA ILE A 57 2.44 -3.51 -10.30
C ILE A 57 1.24 -4.24 -9.71
N PHE A 58 0.64 -5.16 -10.47
CA PHE A 58 -0.51 -5.98 -10.06
C PHE A 58 -0.16 -7.46 -10.13
N TRP A 59 -0.58 -8.25 -9.14
CA TRP A 59 -0.36 -9.69 -9.11
C TRP A 59 -1.41 -10.44 -8.28
N ASN A 60 -1.51 -11.75 -8.50
CA ASN A 60 -2.34 -12.66 -7.70
C ASN A 60 -1.43 -13.68 -7.01
N ASP A 61 -1.69 -14.02 -5.75
CA ASP A 61 -0.86 -14.96 -5.00
C ASP A 61 -0.90 -16.38 -5.57
N GLU A 62 -1.99 -16.74 -6.25
CA GLU A 62 -2.14 -18.04 -6.93
C GLU A 62 -1.27 -18.15 -8.20
N ASP A 63 -0.91 -17.02 -8.83
CA ASP A 63 -0.04 -16.97 -10.00
C ASP A 63 1.17 -16.05 -9.76
N ARG A 64 2.02 -16.43 -8.81
CA ARG A 64 3.25 -15.68 -8.46
C ARG A 64 4.26 -15.56 -9.59
N THR A 65 4.06 -16.27 -10.71
CA THR A 65 4.94 -16.20 -11.87
C THR A 65 4.61 -15.03 -12.79
N ARG A 66 3.46 -14.36 -12.55
CA ARG A 66 2.97 -13.29 -13.38
C ARG A 66 2.61 -12.08 -12.55
N ALA A 67 3.21 -10.96 -12.93
CA ALA A 67 2.78 -9.64 -12.53
C ALA A 67 2.66 -8.78 -13.79
N ILE A 68 1.78 -7.80 -13.76
CA ILE A 68 1.67 -6.81 -14.83
C ILE A 68 1.95 -5.42 -14.30
N ILE A 69 2.40 -4.54 -15.20
CA ILE A 69 2.46 -3.10 -14.92
C ILE A 69 1.36 -2.42 -15.74
N ALA A 70 0.48 -1.71 -15.06
CA ALA A 70 -0.63 -1.02 -15.68
C ALA A 70 -0.99 0.24 -14.88
N ARG A 71 -1.96 1.02 -15.37
CA ARG A 71 -2.63 2.02 -14.54
C ARG A 71 -3.78 1.39 -13.79
N LEU A 72 -4.04 1.82 -12.55
CA LEU A 72 -5.28 1.49 -11.86
C LEU A 72 -6.44 2.20 -12.56
N SER A 73 -7.47 1.45 -12.94
CA SER A 73 -8.65 1.96 -13.63
C SER A 73 -9.88 2.03 -12.73
N ASP A 74 -9.96 1.15 -11.74
CA ASP A 74 -11.04 1.07 -10.75
C ASP A 74 -10.54 0.40 -9.48
N GLU A 75 -11.21 0.65 -8.36
CA GLU A 75 -10.91 0.00 -7.08
C GLU A 75 -12.14 -0.24 -6.22
N ASN A 76 -12.15 -1.37 -5.52
CA ASN A 76 -13.08 -1.69 -4.44
C ASN A 76 -12.34 -1.78 -3.09
N SER A 77 -11.21 -1.10 -2.95
CA SER A 77 -10.35 -1.13 -1.74
C SER A 77 -11.07 -0.73 -0.44
N SER A 78 -12.25 -0.11 -0.53
CA SER A 78 -13.14 0.16 0.60
C SER A 78 -13.91 -1.06 1.13
N ASP A 79 -13.99 -2.14 0.36
CA ASP A 79 -14.55 -3.43 0.78
C ASP A 79 -13.40 -4.36 1.19
N LEU A 80 -13.19 -4.49 2.50
CA LEU A 80 -12.15 -5.32 3.10
C LEU A 80 -12.38 -6.83 2.89
N THR A 81 -13.49 -7.23 2.28
CA THR A 81 -13.81 -8.63 1.96
C THR A 81 -13.59 -8.98 0.49
N ASP A 82 -13.32 -7.98 -0.36
CA ASP A 82 -13.03 -8.20 -1.77
C ASP A 82 -11.65 -8.84 -1.93
N GLU A 83 -11.62 -10.07 -2.46
CA GLU A 83 -10.38 -10.78 -2.72
C GLU A 83 -9.58 -10.18 -3.88
N HIS A 84 -10.22 -9.36 -4.75
CA HIS A 84 -9.58 -8.75 -5.91
C HIS A 84 -9.96 -7.28 -6.04
N PRO A 85 -9.52 -6.41 -5.12
CA PRO A 85 -10.03 -5.04 -5.03
C PRO A 85 -9.44 -4.08 -6.08
N TYR A 86 -8.49 -4.51 -6.93
CA TYR A 86 -7.77 -3.61 -7.83
C TYR A 86 -8.01 -3.94 -9.31
N LYS A 87 -8.65 -3.05 -10.06
CA LYS A 87 -8.84 -3.21 -11.51
C LYS A 87 -7.76 -2.49 -12.29
N ALA A 88 -7.01 -3.21 -13.12
CA ALA A 88 -6.03 -2.63 -14.02
C ALA A 88 -6.69 -2.08 -15.30
N ALA A 89 -5.97 -1.23 -16.03
CA ALA A 89 -6.44 -0.62 -17.29
C ALA A 89 -6.71 -1.62 -18.44
N ASN A 90 -6.35 -2.90 -18.28
CA ASN A 90 -6.68 -3.98 -19.21
C ASN A 90 -7.99 -4.72 -18.84
N ASP A 91 -8.79 -4.14 -17.94
CA ASP A 91 -10.05 -4.67 -17.43
C ASP A 91 -9.95 -5.94 -16.55
N ILE A 92 -8.75 -6.31 -16.10
CA ILE A 92 -8.53 -7.45 -15.20
C ILE A 92 -8.44 -6.97 -13.74
N TRP A 93 -9.09 -7.71 -12.84
CA TRP A 93 -9.03 -7.49 -11.39
C TRP A 93 -7.94 -8.34 -10.74
N PHE A 94 -7.26 -7.76 -9.75
CA PHE A 94 -6.12 -8.35 -9.07
C PHE A 94 -6.28 -8.29 -7.55
N GLN A 95 -5.74 -9.30 -6.89
CA GLN A 95 -5.70 -9.41 -5.44
C GLN A 95 -4.79 -8.36 -4.81
N ASN A 96 -3.64 -8.12 -5.44
CA ASN A 96 -2.62 -7.26 -4.88
C ASN A 96 -2.19 -6.20 -5.90
N ALA A 97 -1.88 -5.02 -5.41
CA ALA A 97 -1.29 -3.96 -6.20
C ALA A 97 -0.33 -3.10 -5.37
N ILE A 98 0.74 -2.61 -6.00
CA ILE A 98 1.67 -1.66 -5.38
C ILE A 98 2.05 -0.55 -6.35
N ARG A 99 1.96 0.70 -5.90
CA ARG A 99 2.24 1.91 -6.68
C ARG A 99 3.74 2.07 -6.92
N PHE A 100 4.13 2.61 -8.08
CA PHE A 100 5.49 3.12 -8.25
C PHE A 100 5.63 4.48 -7.55
N ARG A 101 6.64 4.61 -6.69
CA ARG A 101 6.98 5.86 -5.98
C ARG A 101 7.44 6.97 -6.92
N SER A 102 8.07 6.61 -8.03
CA SER A 102 8.59 7.56 -9.02
C SER A 102 8.82 6.91 -10.38
N GLU A 103 8.96 7.74 -11.41
CA GLU A 103 9.44 7.28 -12.72
C GLU A 103 10.81 6.62 -12.64
N ASP A 104 11.71 7.10 -11.77
CA ASP A 104 13.04 6.51 -11.62
C ASP A 104 12.97 5.08 -11.09
N GLN A 105 12.10 4.81 -10.10
CA GLN A 105 11.86 3.45 -9.62
C GLN A 105 11.32 2.56 -10.75
N TYR A 106 10.36 3.06 -11.54
CA TYR A 106 9.83 2.36 -12.69
C TYR A 106 10.94 2.01 -13.71
N ARG A 107 11.82 2.96 -14.05
CA ARG A 107 12.93 2.76 -14.98
C ARG A 107 13.94 1.74 -14.45
N GLN A 108 14.27 1.80 -13.16
CA GLN A 108 15.18 0.83 -12.53
C GLN A 108 14.64 -0.59 -12.55
N ILE A 109 13.34 -0.77 -12.28
CA ILE A 109 12.70 -2.09 -12.25
C ILE A 109 12.51 -2.65 -13.67
N THR A 110 12.08 -1.82 -14.62
CA THR A 110 11.76 -2.28 -15.99
C THR A 110 12.95 -2.27 -16.94
N GLY A 111 14.03 -1.57 -16.60
CA GLY A 111 15.15 -1.32 -17.51
C GLY A 111 14.82 -0.40 -18.69
N VAL A 112 13.62 0.20 -18.70
CA VAL A 112 13.19 1.10 -19.79
C VAL A 112 13.85 2.47 -19.62
N SER A 113 14.68 2.86 -20.59
CA SER A 113 15.19 4.23 -20.72
C SER A 113 14.49 4.95 -21.87
N TYR A 114 13.75 6.01 -21.59
CA TYR A 114 13.22 6.88 -22.65
C TYR A 114 14.37 7.73 -23.20
N VAL A 115 14.75 7.50 -24.47
CA VAL A 115 15.58 8.46 -25.20
C VAL A 115 14.70 9.69 -25.45
N HIS A 116 14.97 10.79 -24.76
CA HIS A 116 14.35 12.06 -25.10
C HIS A 116 14.68 12.37 -26.57
N ARG A 117 13.66 12.43 -27.41
CA ARG A 117 13.77 12.93 -28.79
C ARG A 117 13.65 14.44 -28.79
#